data_AF-A0A822HDQ9-F1
#
_entry.id   AF-A0A822HDQ9-F1
#
_cell.length_a   1.000
_cell.length_b   1.000
_cell.length_c   1.000
_cell.angle_alpha   90.00
_cell.angle_beta   90.00
_cell.angle_gamma   90.00
#
_symmetry.space_group_name_H-M   'P 1'
#
loop_
_entity.id
_entity.type
_entity.pdbx_description
1 polymer ?
#
loop_
_entity_poly.entity_id
_entity_poly.type
_entity_poly.pdbx_seq_one_letter_code
_entity_poly.pdbx_strand_id
1 'polypeptide(L)'
;MEPIYTVGDNNCFSVPMRTNQMEMTLSNQSQDQTSIDPVEQTIRDLFLWSVIMLRKDMCLVLIAHLSARICASLVASKVFKTCAQKYAYTIDMKTRLLEHANLFEKYAMKQLESCYYYDQVRACSLIIREIQLFGNVTCLQ
;
A
#
# COMPACT_ATOMS: atom_id res chain seq x y z
N MET A 1 -1.59 35.39 -32.65
CA MET A 1 -0.90 34.62 -33.71
C MET A 1 -1.52 33.24 -33.71
N GLU A 2 -2.43 32.99 -34.65
CA GLU A 2 -3.04 31.68 -34.91
C GLU A 2 -2.58 31.18 -36.28
N PRO A 3 -2.34 29.87 -36.45
CA PRO A 3 -2.46 29.19 -37.73
C PRO A 3 -3.67 28.23 -37.69
N ILE A 4 -4.69 28.36 -38.54
CA ILE A 4 -4.77 28.02 -39.98
C ILE A 4 -4.38 26.57 -40.26
N TYR A 5 -5.36 25.66 -40.31
CA TYR A 5 -5.49 24.71 -41.43
C TYR A 5 -6.93 24.18 -41.56
N THR A 6 -7.29 23.97 -42.82
CA THR A 6 -8.64 24.09 -43.40
C THR A 6 -9.43 22.79 -43.47
N VAL A 7 -10.76 22.95 -43.37
CA VAL A 7 -11.79 22.03 -43.85
C VAL A 7 -11.57 21.75 -45.35
N GLY A 8 -11.63 20.47 -45.74
CA GLY A 8 -11.60 20.00 -47.12
C GLY A 8 -12.65 18.90 -47.32
N ASP A 9 -13.53 19.14 -48.28
CA ASP A 9 -14.82 18.52 -48.54
C ASP A 9 -14.84 17.04 -48.95
N ASN A 10 -15.93 16.38 -48.52
CA ASN A 10 -16.84 15.51 -49.26
C ASN A 10 -16.27 14.41 -50.19
N ASN A 11 -16.53 13.16 -49.81
CA ASN A 11 -17.23 12.26 -50.74
C ASN A 11 -18.12 11.25 -50.01
N CYS A 12 -19.43 11.37 -50.27
CA CYS A 12 -20.50 10.44 -49.92
C CYS A 12 -20.17 9.02 -50.40
N PHE A 13 -20.48 7.99 -49.60
CA PHE A 13 -21.17 6.81 -50.12
C PHE A 13 -22.04 6.16 -49.03
N SER A 14 -23.32 6.12 -49.40
CA SER A 14 -24.53 5.55 -48.83
C SER A 14 -24.39 4.35 -47.88
N VAL A 15 -25.09 4.43 -46.75
CA VAL A 15 -25.44 3.30 -45.89
C VAL A 15 -26.53 2.45 -46.57
N PRO A 16 -26.50 1.11 -46.39
CA PRO A 16 -27.74 0.39 -46.14
C PRO A 16 -27.68 -0.34 -44.79
N MET A 17 -28.75 -0.13 -44.02
CA MET A 17 -29.12 -0.88 -42.83
C MET A 17 -29.17 -2.38 -43.13
N ARG A 18 -28.49 -3.18 -42.31
CA ARG A 18 -28.82 -4.59 -42.13
C ARG A 18 -28.93 -4.86 -40.63
N THR A 19 -30.17 -4.84 -40.14
CA THR A 19 -30.55 -5.40 -38.86
C THR A 19 -30.11 -6.86 -38.80
N ASN A 20 -29.25 -7.18 -37.84
CA ASN A 20 -29.21 -8.47 -37.17
C ASN A 20 -28.76 -8.21 -35.72
N GLN A 21 -29.59 -8.67 -34.80
CA GLN A 21 -29.37 -8.66 -33.35
C GLN A 21 -28.17 -9.56 -32.96
N MET A 22 -27.73 -9.42 -31.70
CA MET A 22 -26.61 -10.11 -31.00
C MET A 22 -25.23 -9.47 -31.24
N GLU A 23 -24.46 -9.01 -30.25
CA GLU A 23 -24.47 -9.18 -28.79
C GLU A 23 -23.93 -7.90 -28.14
N MET A 24 -24.53 -7.50 -27.02
CA MET A 24 -23.94 -6.55 -26.09
C MET A 24 -22.94 -7.34 -25.23
N THR A 25 -21.71 -7.50 -25.71
CA THR A 25 -20.62 -7.96 -24.85
C THR A 25 -20.29 -6.83 -23.89
N LEU A 26 -21.01 -6.82 -22.77
CA LEU A 26 -20.63 -6.12 -21.55
C LEU A 26 -19.35 -6.77 -21.01
N SER A 27 -18.25 -6.53 -21.69
CA SER A 27 -16.92 -6.67 -21.12
C SER A 27 -16.65 -5.38 -20.35
N ASN A 28 -17.37 -5.19 -19.24
CA ASN A 28 -16.80 -4.45 -18.13
C ASN A 28 -15.62 -5.29 -17.67
N GLN A 29 -14.47 -5.00 -18.27
CA GLN A 29 -13.20 -5.48 -17.80
C GLN A 29 -13.09 -5.03 -16.34
N SER A 30 -13.30 -5.95 -15.41
CA SER A 30 -12.68 -5.89 -14.10
C SER A 30 -11.18 -5.94 -14.35
N GLN A 31 -10.58 -4.82 -14.75
CA GLN A 31 -9.16 -4.59 -14.61
C GLN A 31 -8.91 -4.37 -13.11
N ASP A 32 -9.02 -5.46 -12.33
CA ASP A 32 -8.39 -5.57 -11.02
C ASP A 32 -6.90 -5.88 -11.24
N GLN A 33 -6.23 -4.98 -11.97
CA GLN A 33 -4.79 -4.85 -11.92
C GLN A 33 -4.53 -3.73 -10.92
N THR A 34 -4.32 -4.14 -9.67
CA THR A 34 -3.77 -3.34 -8.58
C THR A 34 -2.43 -2.75 -9.02
N SER A 35 -2.48 -1.62 -9.74
CA SER A 35 -1.32 -0.80 -10.05
C SER A 35 -0.83 -0.18 -8.75
N ILE A 36 -0.03 -0.94 -8.00
CA ILE A 36 0.66 -0.38 -6.84
C ILE A 36 1.61 0.68 -7.39
N ASP A 37 1.51 1.89 -6.88
CA ASP A 37 2.33 3.01 -7.32
C ASP A 37 3.82 2.63 -7.19
N PRO A 38 4.63 2.81 -8.25
CA PRO A 38 6.04 2.42 -8.25
C PRO A 38 6.85 3.15 -7.16
N VAL A 39 6.41 4.35 -6.79
CA VAL A 39 6.97 5.14 -5.69
C VAL A 39 6.69 4.45 -4.35
N GLU A 40 5.47 3.96 -4.13
CA GLU A 40 5.11 3.31 -2.87
C GLU A 40 5.85 1.98 -2.68
N GLN A 41 6.06 1.22 -3.76
CA GLN A 41 6.91 0.03 -3.74
C GLN A 41 8.36 0.37 -3.36
N THR A 42 8.92 1.43 -3.92
CA THR A 42 10.29 1.86 -3.62
C THR A 42 10.43 2.26 -2.15
N ILE A 43 9.45 3.00 -1.61
CA ILE A 43 9.43 3.40 -0.20
C ILE A 43 9.29 2.17 0.71
N ARG A 44 8.43 1.21 0.34
CA ARG A 44 8.29 -0.06 1.07
C ARG A 44 9.59 -0.84 1.10
N ASP A 45 10.29 -0.95 -0.02
CA ASP A 45 11.53 -1.72 -0.10
C ASP A 45 12.66 -1.05 0.71
N LEU A 46 12.74 0.28 0.66
CA LEU A 46 13.65 1.06 1.52
C LEU A 46 13.29 0.94 3.00
N PHE A 47 11.99 0.88 3.32
CA PHE A 47 11.50 0.63 4.67
C PHE A 47 11.94 -0.76 5.15
N LEU A 48 11.72 -1.80 4.35
CA LEU A 48 12.11 -3.16 4.70
C LEU A 48 13.63 -3.28 4.89
N TRP A 49 14.41 -2.64 4.03
CA TRP A 49 15.87 -2.53 4.20
C TRP A 49 16.22 -1.87 5.54
N SER A 50 15.56 -0.78 5.89
CA SER A 50 15.80 -0.07 7.16
C SER A 50 15.47 -0.92 8.39
N VAL A 51 14.41 -1.73 8.31
CA VAL A 51 14.00 -2.66 9.37
C VAL A 51 15.04 -3.77 9.54
N ILE A 52 15.52 -4.37 8.44
CA ILE A 52 16.56 -5.41 8.47
C ILE A 52 17.88 -4.85 9.00
N MET A 53 18.23 -3.61 8.65
CA MET A 53 19.41 -2.90 9.15
C MET A 53 19.24 -2.39 10.59
N LEU A 54 18.09 -2.65 11.23
CA LEU A 54 17.77 -2.30 12.61
C LEU A 54 17.87 -0.79 12.90
N ARG A 55 17.64 0.06 11.89
CA ARG A 55 17.71 1.52 12.00
C ARG A 55 16.33 2.11 12.31
N LYS A 56 15.98 2.22 13.59
CA LYS A 56 14.65 2.69 14.04
C LYS A 56 14.24 4.05 13.47
N ASP A 57 15.16 5.01 13.40
CA ASP A 57 14.81 6.40 13.05
C ASP A 57 14.45 6.51 11.56
N MET A 58 15.18 5.80 10.70
CA MET A 58 14.85 5.70 9.28
C MET A 58 13.51 4.99 9.06
N CYS A 59 13.25 3.92 9.82
CA CYS A 59 11.95 3.23 9.75
C CYS A 59 10.79 4.17 10.06
N LEU A 60 10.91 5.01 11.10
CA LEU A 60 9.85 5.95 11.48
C LEU A 60 9.56 6.99 10.40
N VAL A 61 10.60 7.54 9.76
CA VAL A 61 10.44 8.50 8.65
C VAL A 61 9.75 7.82 7.47
N LEU A 62 10.19 6.63 7.09
CA LEU A 62 9.63 5.92 5.94
C LEU A 62 8.18 5.50 6.18
N ILE A 63 7.84 5.00 7.37
CA ILE A 63 6.45 4.66 7.73
C ILE A 63 5.51 5.85 7.55
N ALA A 64 5.95 7.09 7.80
CA ALA A 64 5.10 8.26 7.61
C ALA A 64 4.64 8.46 6.16
N HIS A 65 5.44 7.98 5.19
CA HIS A 65 5.17 8.08 3.76
C HIS A 65 4.41 6.89 3.17
N LEU A 66 4.31 5.75 3.88
CA LEU A 66 3.49 4.63 3.41
C LEU A 66 1.98 4.90 3.60
N SER A 67 1.14 4.34 2.72
CA SER A 67 -0.31 4.30 2.97
C SER A 67 -0.67 3.31 4.09
N ALA A 68 -0.01 2.14 4.11
CA ALA A 68 -0.25 1.04 5.05
C ALA A 68 0.60 1.15 6.34
N ARG A 69 0.56 2.30 7.02
CA ARG A 69 1.44 2.60 8.17
C ARG A 69 1.27 1.66 9.36
N ILE A 70 0.03 1.27 9.65
CA ILE A 70 -0.31 0.37 10.77
C ILE A 70 0.34 -1.00 10.52
N CYS A 71 0.11 -1.58 9.35
CA CYS A 71 0.74 -2.84 8.95
C CYS A 71 2.26 -2.76 8.97
N ALA A 72 2.83 -1.72 8.36
CA ALA A 72 4.29 -1.53 8.34
C ALA A 72 4.89 -1.50 9.75
N SER A 73 4.23 -0.82 10.69
CA SER A 73 4.66 -0.75 12.10
C SER A 73 4.59 -2.12 12.79
N LEU A 74 3.55 -2.91 12.52
CA LEU A 74 3.42 -4.27 13.06
C LEU A 74 4.48 -5.22 12.47
N VAL A 75 4.73 -5.13 11.17
CA VAL A 75 5.80 -5.89 10.50
C VAL A 75 7.16 -5.54 11.12
N ALA A 76 7.45 -4.26 11.32
CA ALA A 76 8.68 -3.84 12.00
C ALA A 76 8.78 -4.44 13.40
N SER A 77 7.74 -4.34 14.24
CA SER A 77 7.73 -4.94 15.58
C SER A 77 8.04 -6.44 15.55
N LYS A 78 7.41 -7.19 14.63
CA LYS A 78 7.62 -8.63 14.46
C LYS A 78 9.07 -8.95 14.08
N VAL A 79 9.66 -8.18 13.16
CA VAL A 79 11.07 -8.35 12.77
C VAL A 79 12.02 -7.99 13.92
N PHE A 80 11.78 -6.90 14.66
CA PHE A 80 12.61 -6.55 15.82
C PHE A 80 12.54 -7.61 16.94
N LYS A 81 11.36 -8.15 17.23
CA LYS A 81 11.17 -9.23 18.21
C LYS A 81 11.89 -10.52 17.80
N THR A 82 11.73 -10.93 16.54
CA THR A 82 12.43 -12.12 16.02
C THR A 82 13.95 -11.91 16.00
N CYS A 83 14.41 -10.70 15.69
CA CYS A 83 15.83 -10.35 15.74
C CYS A 83 16.38 -10.42 17.17
N ALA A 84 15.66 -9.86 18.13
CA ALA A 84 16.00 -9.93 19.55
C ALA A 84 16.08 -11.36 20.08
N GLN A 85 15.29 -12.28 19.53
CA GLN A 85 15.28 -13.70 19.93
C GLN A 85 16.38 -14.53 19.27
N LYS A 86 16.65 -14.30 17.97
CA LYS A 86 17.53 -15.17 17.18
C LYS A 86 18.95 -14.64 17.00
N TYR A 87 19.14 -13.32 16.97
CA TYR A 87 20.41 -12.69 16.58
C TYR A 87 21.02 -11.80 17.67
N ALA A 88 20.34 -11.57 18.78
CA ALA A 88 20.92 -10.81 19.89
C ALA A 88 21.99 -11.64 20.62
N TYR A 89 23.23 -11.16 20.58
CA TYR A 89 24.36 -11.79 21.27
C TYR A 89 24.46 -11.39 22.75
N THR A 90 24.05 -10.16 23.09
CA THR A 90 24.14 -9.59 24.45
C THR A 90 22.75 -9.19 24.97
N ILE A 91 22.57 -9.22 26.29
CA ILE A 91 21.33 -8.81 26.96
C ILE A 91 20.98 -7.35 26.62
N ASP A 92 21.94 -6.43 26.62
CA ASP A 92 21.71 -5.02 26.26
C ASP A 92 21.20 -4.84 24.83
N MET A 93 21.73 -5.62 23.89
CA MET A 93 21.27 -5.61 22.50
C MET A 93 19.83 -6.12 22.40
N LYS A 94 19.51 -7.21 23.11
CA LYS A 94 18.16 -7.75 23.18
C LYS A 94 17.18 -6.72 23.74
N THR A 95 17.53 -6.07 24.86
CA THR A 95 16.69 -5.03 25.49
C THR A 95 16.44 -3.87 24.52
N ARG A 96 17.48 -3.36 23.86
CA ARG A 96 17.35 -2.29 22.87
C ARG A 96 16.42 -2.67 21.70
N LEU A 97 16.54 -3.88 21.18
CA LEU A 97 15.69 -4.36 20.08
C LEU A 97 14.23 -4.52 20.52
N LEU A 98 14.00 -4.99 21.75
CA LEU A 98 12.65 -5.07 22.32
C LEU A 98 12.05 -3.68 22.56
N GLU A 99 12.84 -2.69 22.98
CA GLU A 99 12.40 -1.30 23.07
C GLU A 99 11.99 -0.76 21.70
N HIS A 100 12.77 -1.06 20.64
CA HIS A 100 12.41 -0.67 19.28
C HIS A 100 11.09 -1.31 18.85
N ALA A 101 10.89 -2.61 19.11
CA ALA A 101 9.63 -3.28 18.83
C ALA A 101 8.45 -2.60 19.56
N ASN A 102 8.60 -2.32 20.85
CA ASN A 102 7.57 -1.67 21.66
C ASN A 102 7.23 -0.26 21.13
N LEU A 103 8.22 0.51 20.67
CA LEU A 103 7.98 1.81 20.03
C LEU A 103 7.09 1.68 18.79
N PHE A 104 7.33 0.70 17.92
CA PHE A 104 6.48 0.49 16.74
C PHE A 104 5.07 0.00 17.09
N GLU A 105 4.91 -0.79 18.16
CA GLU A 105 3.59 -1.21 18.65
C GLU A 105 2.79 -0.04 19.18
N LYS A 106 3.41 0.81 19.99
CA LYS A 106 2.78 2.06 20.47
C LYS A 106 2.41 2.98 19.31
N TYR A 107 3.27 3.07 18.29
CA TYR A 107 2.98 3.85 17.10
C TYR A 107 1.77 3.29 16.33
N ALA A 108 1.73 1.97 16.10
CA ALA A 108 0.61 1.30 15.43
C ALA A 108 -0.71 1.52 16.18
N MET A 109 -0.69 1.35 17.51
CA MET A 109 -1.83 1.57 18.39
C MET A 109 -2.32 3.00 18.30
N LYS A 110 -1.42 4.00 18.40
CA LYS A 110 -1.79 5.41 18.29
C LYS A 110 -2.42 5.76 16.94
N GLN A 111 -1.89 5.21 15.84
CA GLN A 111 -2.48 5.41 14.51
C GLN A 111 -3.87 4.78 14.42
N LEU A 112 -4.03 3.56 14.95
CA LEU A 112 -5.31 2.88 14.98
C LEU A 112 -6.34 3.62 15.84
N GLU A 113 -5.97 4.07 17.03
CA GLU A 113 -6.82 4.89 17.91
C GLU A 113 -7.28 6.16 17.22
N SER A 114 -6.37 6.84 16.50
CA SER A 114 -6.70 8.04 15.74
C SER A 114 -7.70 7.74 14.61
N CYS A 115 -7.53 6.62 13.90
CA CYS A 115 -8.50 6.16 12.89
C CYS A 115 -9.85 5.80 13.51
N TYR A 116 -9.84 5.11 14.65
CA TYR A 116 -11.04 4.66 15.35
C TYR A 116 -11.86 5.83 15.90
N TYR A 117 -11.17 6.88 16.40
CA TYR A 117 -11.81 8.11 16.85
C TYR A 117 -12.54 8.85 15.73
N TYR A 118 -12.01 8.80 14.50
CA TYR A 118 -12.61 9.44 13.34
C TYR A 118 -13.78 8.63 12.76
N ASP A 119 -13.57 7.34 12.51
CA ASP A 119 -14.58 6.43 11.96
C ASP A 119 -14.29 4.98 12.37
N GLN A 120 -15.12 4.46 13.27
CA GLN A 120 -14.95 3.12 13.83
C GLN A 120 -15.13 2.02 12.78
N VAL A 121 -16.13 2.15 11.89
CA VAL A 121 -16.45 1.12 10.89
C VAL A 121 -15.32 1.02 9.88
N ARG A 122 -14.82 2.18 9.44
CA ARG A 122 -13.72 2.25 8.49
C ARG A 122 -12.39 1.81 9.10
N ALA A 123 -12.13 2.12 10.37
CA ALA A 123 -10.95 1.63 11.08
C ALA A 123 -10.94 0.10 11.20
N CYS A 124 -12.07 -0.52 11.54
CA CYS A 124 -12.19 -1.98 11.57
C CYS A 124 -11.99 -2.61 10.19
N SER A 125 -12.59 -2.02 9.14
CA SER A 125 -12.38 -2.46 7.76
C SER A 125 -10.91 -2.35 7.33
N LEU A 126 -10.20 -1.30 7.75
CA LEU A 126 -8.79 -1.08 7.45
C LEU A 126 -7.88 -2.21 7.98
N ILE A 127 -8.18 -2.76 9.16
CA ILE A 127 -7.39 -3.83 9.79
C ILE A 127 -7.62 -5.17 9.08
N ILE A 128 -8.86 -5.44 8.68
CA ILE A 128 -9.29 -6.71 8.08
C ILE A 128 -8.91 -6.78 6.60
N ARG A 129 -8.74 -5.64 5.93
CA ARG A 129 -8.39 -5.60 4.50
C ARG A 129 -7.02 -6.24 4.25
N GLU A 130 -6.93 -6.98 3.14
CA GLU A 130 -5.66 -7.47 2.62
C GLU A 130 -4.81 -6.31 2.09
N ILE A 131 -3.54 -6.31 2.47
CA ILE A 131 -2.59 -5.28 2.08
C ILE A 131 -1.66 -5.85 1.01
N GLN A 132 -1.94 -5.47 -0.24
CA GLN A 132 -1.18 -5.89 -1.41
C GLN A 132 0.32 -5.53 -1.30
N LEU A 133 0.62 -4.40 -0.63
CA LEU A 133 1.99 -3.96 -0.38
C LEU A 133 2.82 -4.97 0.42
N PHE A 134 2.22 -5.74 1.33
CA PHE A 134 2.94 -6.71 2.18
C PHE A 134 2.62 -8.16 1.84
N GLY A 135 2.17 -8.45 0.61
CA GLY A 135 1.91 -9.81 0.14
C GLY A 135 0.53 -10.35 0.53
N ASN A 136 -0.49 -9.50 0.43
CA ASN A 136 -1.91 -9.83 0.68
C ASN A 136 -2.18 -10.30 2.11
N VAL A 137 -1.37 -9.83 3.06
CA VAL A 137 -1.57 -10.10 4.48
C VAL A 137 -2.54 -9.09 5.08
N THR A 138 -3.29 -9.53 6.08
CA THR A 138 -4.11 -8.64 6.91
C THR A 138 -3.28 -8.08 8.07
N CYS A 139 -3.71 -6.96 8.67
CA CYS A 139 -3.01 -6.41 9.84
C CYS A 139 -3.14 -7.28 11.10
N LEU A 140 -4.08 -8.22 11.12
CA LEU A 140 -4.40 -9.06 12.28
C LEU A 140 -3.49 -10.30 12.40
N GLN A 141 -2.69 -10.60 11.37
CA GLN A 141 -1.95 -11.85 11.18
C GLN A 141 -0.52 -11.83 11.78
#